data_AF-A0A2E5YG98-F1
#
_entry.id   AF-A0A2E5YG98-F1
#
_cell.length_a   1.000
_cell.length_b   1.000
_cell.length_c   1.000
_cell.angle_alpha   90.00
_cell.angle_beta   90.00
_cell.angle_gamma   90.00
#
_symmetry.space_group_name_H-M   'P 1'
#
loop_
_entity.id
_entity.type
_entity.pdbx_description
1 polymer ?
#
loop_
_entity_poly.entity_id
_entity_poly.type
_entity_poly.pdbx_seq_one_letter_code
_entity_poly.pdbx_strand_id
1 'polypeptide(L)' 'MFADRPGKIETIDGLEAFKASAEFRCWVPRLEPGDEVGAPSDHRALVGVGIVAAVESEDLWSPTRRQRQEIQISLA' A
#
# COMPACT_ATOMS: atom_id res chain seq x y z
N MET A 1 -3.21 2.38 1.62
CA MET A 1 -1.79 2.76 1.69
C MET A 1 -1.68 4.24 1.42
N PHE A 2 -0.90 4.96 2.23
CA PHE A 2 -0.79 6.41 2.10
C PHE A 2 0.66 6.78 1.89
N ALA A 3 0.94 7.77 1.04
CA ALA A 3 2.23 8.43 1.07
C ALA A 3 2.32 9.36 2.29
N ASP A 4 3.53 9.57 2.77
CA ASP A 4 3.84 10.35 3.97
C ASP A 4 4.03 11.85 3.69
N ARG A 5 4.26 12.21 2.43
CA ARG A 5 4.36 13.59 1.93
C ARG A 5 3.75 13.71 0.52
N PRO A 6 3.41 14.93 0.06
CA PRO A 6 3.07 15.15 -1.35
C PRO A 6 4.29 14.97 -2.26
N GLY A 7 4.05 14.59 -3.51
CA GLY A 7 5.08 14.37 -4.52
C GLY A 7 4.59 13.51 -5.66
N LYS A 8 5.43 13.32 -6.68
CA LYS A 8 5.12 12.44 -7.80
C LYS A 8 5.59 11.02 -7.49
N ILE A 9 4.74 10.01 -7.68
CA ILE A 9 5.12 8.62 -7.43
C ILE A 9 6.20 8.19 -8.43
N GLU A 10 7.33 7.73 -7.91
CA GLU A 10 8.38 7.08 -8.71
C GLU A 10 8.20 5.57 -8.72
N THR A 11 8.07 4.97 -7.53
CA THR A 11 7.94 3.52 -7.36
C THR A 11 6.98 3.18 -6.22
N ILE A 12 6.41 1.97 -6.29
CA ILE A 12 5.68 1.33 -5.20
C ILE A 12 6.37 -0.01 -4.93
N ASP A 13 7.42 0.03 -4.13
CA ASP A 13 8.29 -1.11 -3.87
C ASP A 13 7.63 -2.11 -2.93
N GLY A 14 7.91 -3.41 -3.10
CA GLY A 14 7.34 -4.48 -2.29
C GLY A 14 5.90 -4.89 -2.64
N LEU A 15 5.20 -4.13 -3.51
CA LEU A 15 3.82 -4.44 -3.90
C LEU A 15 3.69 -5.81 -4.60
N GLU A 16 4.58 -6.14 -5.53
CA GLU A 16 4.53 -7.43 -6.25
C GLU A 16 4.82 -8.61 -5.33
N ALA A 17 5.77 -8.46 -4.40
CA ALA A 17 6.04 -9.48 -3.38
C ALA A 17 4.82 -9.68 -2.46
N PHE A 18 4.16 -8.60 -2.06
CA PHE A 18 2.92 -8.68 -1.28
C PHE A 18 1.77 -9.36 -2.05
N LYS A 19 1.60 -9.05 -3.34
CA LYS A 19 0.61 -9.71 -4.22
C LYS A 19 0.84 -11.22 -4.33
N ALA A 20 2.08 -11.68 -4.21
CA ALA A 20 2.43 -13.09 -4.22
C ALA A 20 2.18 -13.81 -2.88
N SER A 21 1.81 -13.09 -1.81
CA SER A 21 1.54 -13.70 -0.51
C SER A 21 0.24 -14.52 -0.50
N ALA A 22 0.20 -15.60 0.30
CA ALA A 22 -0.98 -16.47 0.39
C ALA A 22 -2.22 -15.77 0.97
N GLU A 23 -2.01 -14.70 1.74
CA GLU A 23 -3.06 -13.91 2.40
C GLU A 23 -3.68 -12.90 1.42
N PHE A 24 -2.98 -12.54 0.35
CA PHE A 24 -3.43 -11.55 -0.61
C PHE A 24 -4.68 -12.00 -1.37
N ARG A 25 -5.64 -11.08 -1.51
CA ARG A 25 -6.87 -11.30 -2.27
C ARG A 25 -7.05 -10.33 -3.41
N CYS A 26 -6.79 -9.05 -3.15
CA CYS A 26 -7.01 -8.01 -4.16
C CYS A 26 -6.16 -6.78 -3.89
N TRP A 27 -5.76 -6.12 -4.98
CA TRP A 27 -5.19 -4.79 -4.98
C TRP A 27 -6.10 -3.90 -5.82
N VAL A 28 -6.56 -2.80 -5.22
CA VAL A 28 -7.32 -1.76 -5.90
C VAL A 28 -6.41 -0.53 -5.99
N PRO A 29 -5.73 -0.31 -7.14
CA PRO A 29 -4.91 0.87 -7.34
C PRO A 29 -5.80 2.12 -7.37
N ARG A 30 -5.28 3.22 -6.82
CA ARG A 30 -5.86 4.56 -6.99
C ARG A 30 -4.92 5.49 -7.74
N LEU A 31 -3.62 5.37 -7.46
CA LEU A 31 -2.53 6.12 -8.08
C LEU A 31 -1.44 5.13 -8.50
N GLU A 32 -0.73 5.47 -9.55
CA GLU A 32 0.35 4.68 -10.15
C GLU A 32 1.65 5.50 -10.26
N PRO A 33 2.80 4.86 -10.50
CA PRO A 33 4.02 5.57 -10.87
C PRO A 33 3.77 6.60 -11.97
N GLY A 34 4.10 7.86 -11.69
CA GLY A 34 3.80 8.99 -12.56
C GLY A 34 2.71 9.93 -12.04
N ASP A 35 1.85 9.47 -11.14
CA ASP A 35 0.77 10.29 -10.59
C ASP A 35 1.24 11.20 -9.45
N GLU A 36 0.50 12.29 -9.21
CA GLU A 36 0.73 13.18 -8.08
C GLU A 36 -0.03 12.73 -6.82
N VAL A 37 0.70 12.68 -5.71
CA VAL A 37 0.17 12.42 -4.38
C VAL A 37 -0.05 13.74 -3.65
N GLY A 38 -1.21 13.88 -3.02
CA GLY A 38 -1.55 15.02 -2.17
C GLY A 38 -0.93 14.94 -0.77
N ALA A 39 -1.13 15.98 0.04
CA ALA A 39 -0.71 15.95 1.44
C ALA A 39 -1.45 14.84 2.23
N PRO A 40 -0.87 14.28 3.31
CA PRO A 40 -1.47 13.16 4.07
C PRO A 40 -2.88 13.40 4.62
N SER A 41 -3.28 14.66 4.80
CA SER A 41 -4.64 15.05 5.21
C SER A 41 -5.66 15.05 4.06
N ASP A 42 -5.21 14.84 2.83
CA ASP A 42 -6.01 14.80 1.62
C ASP A 42 -6.28 13.35 1.21
N HIS A 43 -7.47 13.08 0.68
CA HIS A 43 -7.79 11.78 0.11
C HIS A 43 -6.87 11.38 -1.06
N ARG A 44 -6.23 12.38 -1.70
CA ARG A 44 -5.19 12.19 -2.72
C ARG A 44 -3.89 11.61 -2.17
N ALA A 45 -3.72 11.50 -0.85
CA ALA A 45 -2.61 10.75 -0.26
C ALA A 45 -2.77 9.22 -0.39
N LEU A 46 -3.98 8.74 -0.67
CA LEU A 46 -4.26 7.31 -0.80
C LEU A 46 -3.76 6.79 -2.16
N VAL A 47 -2.71 5.97 -2.14
CA VAL A 47 -2.15 5.36 -3.37
C VAL A 47 -2.94 4.13 -3.81
N GLY A 48 -3.50 3.37 -2.87
CA GLY A 48 -4.34 2.23 -3.16
C GLY A 48 -4.71 1.43 -1.93
N VAL A 49 -5.50 0.37 -2.15
CA VAL A 49 -6.05 -0.48 -1.08
C VAL A 49 -5.69 -1.94 -1.36
N GLY A 50 -5.09 -2.60 -0.38
CA GLY A 50 -4.90 -4.05 -0.40
C GLY A 50 -5.97 -4.73 0.44
N ILE A 51 -6.55 -5.80 -0.09
CA ILE A 51 -7.48 -6.68 0.62
C ILE A 51 -6.75 -8.00 0.85
N VAL A 52 -6.72 -8.42 2.11
CA VAL A 52 -6.10 -9.66 2.58
C VAL A 52 -7.16 -10.50 3.29
N ALA A 53 -7.06 -11.82 3.18
CA ALA A 53 -7.84 -12.70 4.03
C ALA A 53 -7.30 -12.66 5.46
N ALA A 54 -8.20 -12.64 6.43
CA ALA A 54 -7.85 -12.95 7.80
C ALA A 54 -7.36 -14.41 7.84
N VAL A 55 -6.12 -14.59 8.26
CA VAL A 55 -5.62 -15.90 8.71
C VAL A 55 -6.22 -16.17 10.08
N GLU A 56 -6.50 -17.44 10.39
CA GLU A 56 -6.73 -17.88 11.76
C GLU A 56 -5.43 -17.66 12.55
N SER A 57 -5.27 -16.45 13.05
CA SER A 57 -4.09 -15.92 13.70
C SER A 57 -4.58 -15.23 14.97
N GLU A 58 -3.88 -15.45 16.09
CA GLU A 58 -4.14 -14.72 17.33
C GLU A 58 -4.00 -13.20 17.13
N ASP A 59 -3.21 -12.76 16.14
CA ASP A 59 -3.10 -11.36 15.72
C ASP A 59 -3.76 -11.15 14.34
N LEU A 60 -5.02 -10.73 14.37
CA LEU A 60 -5.81 -10.34 13.19
C LEU A 60 -5.17 -9.18 12.40
N TRP A 61 -4.24 -8.43 12.98
CA TRP A 61 -3.57 -7.28 12.35
C TRP A 61 -2.22 -7.61 11.73
N SER A 62 -1.72 -8.84 11.92
CA SER A 62 -0.40 -9.23 11.42
C SER A 62 -0.24 -9.04 9.89
N PRO A 63 -1.23 -9.35 9.03
CA PRO A 63 -1.09 -9.14 7.59
C PRO A 63 -1.05 -7.65 7.23
N THR A 64 -1.85 -6.82 7.90
CA THR A 64 -1.89 -5.36 7.67
C THR A 64 -0.62 -4.66 8.17
N ARG A 65 -0.04 -5.13 9.28
CA ARG A 65 1.26 -4.63 9.78
C ARG A 65 2.39 -4.98 8.81
N ARG A 66 2.43 -6.23 8.34
CA ARG A 66 3.39 -6.69 7.33
C ARG A 66 3.28 -5.84 6.06
N GLN A 67 2.07 -5.63 5.55
CA GLN A 67 1.83 -4.76 4.39
C GLN A 67 2.42 -3.35 4.57
N ARG A 68 2.26 -2.75 5.76
CA ARG A 68 2.82 -1.42 6.07
C ARG A 68 4.34 -1.40 6.17
N GLN A 69 4.97 -2.51 6.53
CA GLN A 69 6.42 -2.62 6.65
C GLN A 69 7.10 -2.94 5.32
N GLU A 70 6.44 -3.75 4.48
CA GLU A 70 7.03 -4.29 3.25
C GLU A 70 6.78 -3.43 2.02
N ILE A 71 5.70 -2.64 2.00
CA ILE A 71 5.38 -1.79 0.85
C ILE A 71 5.76 -0.34 1.15
N GLN A 72 6.59 0.24 0.27
CA GLN A 72 7.08 1.60 0.37
C GLN A 72 6.74 2.38 -0.90
N ILE A 73 6.35 3.65 -0.74
CA ILE A 73 6.07 4.56 -1.85
C ILE A 73 7.23 5.54 -1.94
N SER A 74 7.94 5.52 -3.05
CA SER A 74 9.00 6.49 -3.34
C SER A 74 8.43 7.65 -4.13
N LEU A 75 8.84 8.87 -3.75
CA LEU A 75 8.36 10.11 -4.35
C LEU A 75 9.54 10.98 -4.80
N ALA A 76 9.40 11.61 -5.96
CA ALA A 76 10.30 12.68 -6.41
C ALA A 76 10.19 13.95 -5.56
#